data_AF-A0A9E2Q888-F1
#
_entry.id   AF-A0A9E2Q888-F1
#
_cell.length_a   1.000
_cell.length_b   1.000
_cell.length_c   1.000
_cell.angle_alpha   90.00
_cell.angle_beta   90.00
_cell.angle_gamma   90.00
#
_symmetry.space_group_name_H-M   'P 1'
#
loop_
_entity.id
_entity.type
_entity.pdbx_description
1 polymer ?
#
loop_
_entity_poly.entity_id
_entity_poly.type
_entity_poly.pdbx_seq_one_letter_code
_entity_poly.pdbx_strand_id
1 'polypeptide(L)'
;MANPAKGSWRTGRFTLGGEQAEADPLLQDGFYESATYLTIAAHDDPRCFLVGRTGVGKSALLRRLEEDHPGHVIRITPEDLSLPYIADLTVVRYLTDLQVHLDPLFIALWKHVLLIEVIKNRYHVDSPEAKRNFVQNL
;
A
#
# COMPACT_ATOMS: atom_id res chain seq x y z
N MET A 1 -26.65 15.46 -55.90
CA MET A 1 -26.19 16.28 -54.77
C MET A 1 -26.68 15.60 -53.49
N ALA A 2 -25.73 15.18 -52.63
CA ALA A 2 -25.85 14.64 -51.27
C ALA A 2 -26.54 13.26 -51.04
N ASN A 3 -25.69 12.30 -50.60
CA ASN A 3 -25.97 10.99 -50.02
C ASN A 3 -26.18 11.12 -48.49
N PRO A 4 -27.16 10.45 -47.84
CA PRO A 4 -27.37 10.60 -46.40
C PRO A 4 -26.46 9.71 -45.53
N ALA A 5 -26.02 10.32 -44.42
CA ALA A 5 -25.66 9.72 -43.13
C ALA A 5 -24.67 8.52 -43.11
N LYS A 6 -23.38 8.82 -43.11
CA LYS A 6 -22.40 7.96 -42.41
C LYS A 6 -22.52 8.22 -40.90
N GLY A 7 -22.98 7.22 -40.16
CA GLY A 7 -22.95 7.19 -38.70
C GLY A 7 -21.53 7.41 -38.20
N SER A 8 -21.28 8.57 -37.62
CA SER A 8 -20.06 8.90 -36.90
C SER A 8 -20.14 8.25 -35.52
N TRP A 9 -19.64 7.02 -35.41
CA TRP A 9 -19.27 6.47 -34.12
C TRP A 9 -18.13 7.32 -33.60
N ARG A 10 -18.43 8.23 -32.67
CA ARG A 10 -17.42 8.91 -31.86
C ARG A 10 -16.75 7.82 -31.02
N THR A 11 -15.63 7.30 -31.50
CA THR A 11 -14.68 6.57 -30.66
C THR A 11 -14.20 7.57 -29.60
N GLY A 12 -14.87 7.56 -28.44
CA GLY A 12 -14.35 8.18 -27.24
C GLY A 12 -12.93 7.66 -27.04
N ARG A 13 -12.02 8.56 -26.66
CA ARG A 13 -10.60 8.27 -26.44
C ARG A 13 -10.45 7.27 -25.28
N PHE A 14 -10.60 6.00 -25.59
CA PHE A 14 -10.47 4.88 -24.66
C PHE A 14 -8.98 4.67 -24.40
N THR A 15 -8.53 5.10 -23.23
CA THR A 15 -7.14 4.98 -22.79
C THR A 15 -7.09 3.83 -21.80
N LEU A 16 -6.66 2.65 -22.25
CA LEU A 16 -6.36 1.51 -21.40
C LEU A 16 -4.86 1.49 -21.09
N GLY A 17 -4.51 1.31 -19.82
CA GLY A 17 -3.14 1.20 -19.35
C GLY A 17 -2.55 2.55 -18.95
N GLY A 18 -2.32 2.72 -17.65
CA GLY A 18 -1.37 3.70 -17.09
C GLY A 18 0.01 3.06 -16.86
N GLU A 19 1.03 3.89 -16.60
CA GLU A 19 2.38 3.41 -16.23
C GLU A 19 2.34 2.50 -14.97
N GLN A 20 1.38 2.75 -14.09
CA GLN A 20 1.03 1.91 -12.95
C GLN A 20 -0.42 1.48 -13.07
N ALA A 21 -0.71 0.21 -12.74
CA ALA A 21 -2.07 -0.35 -12.81
C ALA A 21 -3.08 0.41 -11.93
N GLU A 22 -2.62 0.99 -10.82
CA GLU A 22 -3.45 1.77 -9.90
C GLU A 22 -3.79 3.18 -10.41
N ALA A 23 -3.07 3.69 -11.40
CA ALA A 23 -3.30 4.99 -12.00
C ALA A 23 -4.25 4.93 -13.21
N ASP A 24 -4.71 3.74 -13.59
CA ASP A 24 -5.63 3.54 -14.70
C ASP A 24 -7.05 3.97 -14.28
N PRO A 25 -7.64 5.01 -14.90
CA PRO A 25 -8.99 5.46 -14.59
C PRO A 25 -10.05 4.39 -14.82
N LEU A 26 -9.82 3.46 -15.76
CA LEU A 26 -10.75 2.38 -16.09
C LEU A 26 -10.73 1.26 -15.05
N LEU A 27 -9.78 1.27 -14.11
CA LEU A 27 -9.73 0.29 -13.05
C LEU A 27 -11.00 0.33 -12.19
N GLN A 28 -11.54 1.52 -11.90
CA GLN A 28 -12.74 1.66 -11.07
C GLN A 28 -14.00 1.11 -11.76
N ASP A 29 -14.12 1.31 -13.08
CA ASP A 29 -15.30 0.91 -13.85
C ASP A 29 -15.25 -0.55 -14.34
N GLY A 30 -14.05 -1.14 -14.42
CA GLY A 30 -13.80 -2.44 -15.03
C GLY A 30 -13.24 -3.50 -14.08
N PHE A 31 -13.24 -3.26 -12.77
CA PHE A 31 -12.69 -4.22 -11.81
C PHE A 31 -13.50 -5.52 -11.79
N TYR A 32 -12.81 -6.65 -11.94
CA TYR A 32 -13.42 -7.98 -11.80
C TYR A 32 -13.08 -8.57 -10.44
N GLU A 33 -14.12 -8.84 -9.65
CA GLU A 33 -14.00 -9.54 -8.37
C GLU A 33 -13.54 -10.99 -8.58
N SER A 34 -12.23 -11.19 -8.49
CA SER A 34 -11.63 -12.51 -8.58
C SER A 34 -11.74 -13.26 -7.25
N ALA A 35 -11.62 -14.60 -7.29
CA ALA A 35 -11.50 -15.41 -6.07
C ALA A 35 -10.32 -14.98 -5.17
N THR A 36 -9.27 -14.42 -5.77
CA THR A 36 -8.14 -13.82 -5.05
C THR A 36 -8.57 -12.60 -4.26
N TYR A 37 -9.41 -11.73 -4.82
CA TYR A 37 -9.93 -10.57 -4.10
C TYR A 37 -10.78 -11.00 -2.89
N LEU A 38 -11.70 -11.93 -3.10
CA LEU A 38 -12.56 -12.46 -2.03
C LEU A 38 -11.74 -13.08 -0.89
N THR A 39 -10.63 -13.75 -1.22
CA THR A 39 -9.67 -14.27 -0.23
C THR A 39 -9.03 -13.15 0.58
N ILE A 40 -8.58 -12.07 -0.08
CA ILE A 40 -7.87 -10.96 0.59
C ILE A 40 -8.83 -10.18 1.49
N ALA A 41 -10.09 -10.03 1.07
CA ALA A 41 -11.12 -9.33 1.83
C ALA A 41 -11.70 -10.16 3.00
N ALA A 42 -11.43 -11.47 3.05
CA ALA A 42 -11.93 -12.35 4.09
C ALA A 42 -11.22 -12.10 5.44
N HIS A 43 -12.01 -11.85 6.49
CA HIS A 43 -11.47 -11.60 7.84
C HIS A 43 -11.01 -12.86 8.58
N ASP A 44 -11.46 -14.04 8.14
CA ASP A 44 -11.18 -15.35 8.73
C ASP A 44 -10.07 -16.12 7.99
N ASP A 45 -9.51 -15.55 6.94
CA ASP A 45 -8.43 -16.16 6.17
C ASP A 45 -7.04 -15.79 6.74
N PRO A 46 -6.19 -16.75 7.13
CA PRO A 46 -4.88 -16.47 7.71
C PRO A 46 -3.79 -16.12 6.67
N ARG A 47 -4.10 -16.07 5.37
CA ARG A 47 -3.11 -15.80 4.32
C ARG A 47 -2.74 -14.31 4.29
N CYS A 48 -1.48 -14.00 4.60
CA CYS A 48 -0.99 -12.61 4.64
C CYS A 48 -0.14 -12.17 3.43
N PHE A 49 0.19 -13.10 2.52
CA PHE A 49 1.12 -12.82 1.41
C PHE A 49 0.41 -12.84 0.06
N LEU A 50 0.43 -11.70 -0.63
CA LEU A 50 -0.02 -11.57 -2.02
C LEU A 50 1.18 -11.64 -2.97
N VAL A 51 1.39 -12.80 -3.60
CA VAL A 51 2.52 -13.05 -4.51
C VAL A 51 2.04 -13.19 -5.94
N GLY A 52 2.73 -12.56 -6.88
CA GLY A 52 2.43 -12.67 -8.31
C GLY A 52 3.40 -11.85 -9.16
N ARG A 53 3.47 -12.13 -10.46
CA ARG A 53 4.35 -11.40 -11.40
C ARG A 53 4.00 -9.90 -11.46
N THR A 54 4.92 -9.07 -11.93
CA THR A 54 4.62 -7.67 -12.27
C THR A 54 3.50 -7.60 -13.31
N GLY A 55 2.60 -6.64 -13.18
CA GLY A 55 1.48 -6.44 -14.13
C GLY A 55 0.22 -7.29 -13.89
N VAL A 56 0.20 -8.19 -12.90
CA VAL A 56 -1.00 -9.00 -12.57
C VAL A 56 -2.08 -8.25 -11.77
N GLY A 57 -1.89 -6.94 -11.53
CA GLY A 57 -2.87 -6.12 -10.82
C GLY A 57 -2.87 -6.20 -9.29
N LYS A 58 -1.74 -6.57 -8.65
CA LYS A 58 -1.66 -6.60 -7.17
C LYS A 58 -1.97 -5.25 -6.52
N SER A 59 -1.36 -4.17 -7.03
CA SER A 59 -1.61 -2.82 -6.49
C SER A 59 -3.06 -2.39 -6.70
N ALA A 60 -3.66 -2.76 -7.84
CA ALA A 60 -5.07 -2.55 -8.10
C ALA A 60 -5.99 -3.29 -7.11
N LEU A 61 -5.67 -4.55 -6.77
CA LEU A 61 -6.39 -5.32 -5.76
C LEU A 61 -6.33 -4.67 -4.38
N LEU A 62 -5.15 -4.22 -3.96
CA LEU A 62 -4.96 -3.56 -2.67
C LEU A 62 -5.67 -2.20 -2.60
N ARG A 63 -5.62 -1.43 -3.70
CA ARG A 63 -6.37 -0.17 -3.82
C ARG A 63 -7.87 -0.40 -3.70
N ARG A 64 -8.40 -1.44 -4.37
CA ARG A 64 -9.82 -1.79 -4.29
C ARG A 64 -10.22 -2.18 -2.87
N LEU A 65 -9.37 -2.94 -2.17
CA LEU A 65 -9.59 -3.30 -0.77
C LEU A 65 -9.66 -2.06 0.13
N GLU A 66 -8.80 -1.06 -0.10
CA GLU A 66 -8.81 0.21 0.62
C GLU A 66 -10.09 1.02 0.34
N GLU A 67 -10.56 1.03 -0.91
CA GLU A 67 -11.82 1.68 -1.32
C GLU A 67 -13.06 1.00 -0.72
N ASP A 68 -13.09 -0.34 -0.69
CA ASP A 68 -14.24 -1.13 -0.21
C ASP A 68 -14.32 -1.19 1.34
N HIS A 69 -13.20 -0.98 2.04
CA HIS A 69 -13.11 -1.03 3.51
C HIS A 69 -12.51 0.25 4.13
N PRO A 70 -13.21 1.41 4.00
CA PRO A 70 -12.69 2.69 4.47
C PRO A 70 -12.48 2.69 5.99
N GLY A 71 -11.31 3.16 6.43
CA GLY A 71 -10.95 3.22 7.86
C GLY A 71 -10.54 1.88 8.48
N HIS A 72 -10.55 0.78 7.71
CA HIS A 72 -10.11 -0.54 8.15
C HIS A 72 -8.82 -1.01 7.47
N VAL A 73 -8.31 -0.26 6.50
CA VAL A 73 -7.04 -0.51 5.82
C VAL A 73 -6.03 0.55 6.20
N ILE A 74 -4.85 0.13 6.64
CA ILE A 74 -3.69 1.00 6.87
C ILE A 74 -2.65 0.63 5.82
N ARG A 75 -2.33 1.57 4.92
CA ARG A 75 -1.29 1.37 3.91
C ARG A 75 0.06 1.83 4.47
N ILE A 76 1.02 0.90 4.52
CA ILE A 76 2.38 1.16 4.96
C ILE A 76 3.32 0.86 3.80
N THR A 77 3.95 1.90 3.26
CA THR A 77 4.95 1.79 2.20
C THR A 77 6.33 1.69 2.87
N PRO A 78 7.13 0.63 2.63
CA PRO A 78 8.46 0.50 3.24
C PRO A 78 9.38 1.70 3.00
N GLU A 79 9.23 2.36 1.86
CA GLU A 79 10.00 3.52 1.44
C GLU A 79 9.67 4.79 2.24
N ASP A 80 8.45 4.89 2.79
CA ASP A 80 8.04 6.00 3.66
C ASP A 80 8.69 5.90 5.05
N LEU A 81 9.26 4.74 5.36
CA LEU A 81 9.93 4.49 6.63
C LEU A 81 11.40 4.91 6.52
N SER A 82 11.97 5.49 7.57
CA SER A 82 13.40 5.87 7.63
C SER A 82 14.36 4.67 7.72
N LEU A 83 13.82 3.45 7.71
CA LEU A 83 14.57 2.20 7.84
C LEU A 83 15.63 1.95 6.75
N PRO A 84 15.36 2.19 5.45
CA PRO A 84 16.38 2.09 4.41
C PRO A 84 17.54 3.07 4.65
N TYR A 85 17.23 4.31 5.06
CA TYR A 85 18.25 5.31 5.39
C TYR A 85 19.11 4.87 6.59
N ILE A 86 18.50 4.28 7.62
CA ILE A 86 19.24 3.76 8.79
C ILE A 86 20.19 2.63 8.38
N ALA A 87 19.77 1.74 7.48
CA ALA A 87 20.60 0.65 6.97
C ALA A 87 21.84 1.17 6.21
N ASP A 88 21.70 2.32 5.53
CA ASP A 88 22.77 2.94 4.75
C ASP A 88 23.75 3.79 5.58
N LEU A 89 23.50 3.96 6.89
CA LEU A 89 24.39 4.74 7.76
C LEU A 89 25.78 4.10 7.83
N THR A 90 26.81 4.94 7.75
CA THR A 90 28.22 4.53 7.84
C THR A 90 28.51 3.68 9.08
N VAL A 91 27.86 3.96 10.22
CA VAL A 91 28.01 3.19 11.45
C VAL A 91 27.48 1.76 11.33
N VAL A 92 26.33 1.58 10.67
CA VAL A 92 25.73 0.26 10.44
C VAL A 92 26.62 -0.56 9.52
N ARG A 93 27.13 0.05 8.46
CA ARG A 93 28.09 -0.58 7.54
C ARG A 93 29.38 -0.97 8.26
N TYR A 94 29.94 -0.07 9.07
CA TYR A 94 31.13 -0.33 9.87
C TYR A 94 30.95 -1.51 10.85
N LEU A 95 29.82 -1.55 11.58
CA LEU A 95 29.51 -2.66 12.49
C LEU A 95 29.29 -3.98 11.74
N THR A 96 28.69 -3.92 10.55
CA THR A 96 28.53 -5.09 9.66
C THR A 96 29.90 -5.60 9.19
N ASP A 97 30.82 -4.72 8.82
CA ASP A 97 32.19 -5.05 8.41
C ASP A 97 32.98 -5.71 9.56
N LEU A 98 32.66 -5.34 10.81
CA LEU A 98 33.18 -6.00 12.03
C LEU A 98 32.49 -7.34 12.35
N GLN A 99 31.63 -7.85 11.47
CA GLN A 99 30.83 -9.07 11.66
C GLN A 99 29.91 -9.03 12.90
N VAL A 100 29.47 -7.84 13.31
CA VAL A 100 28.48 -7.71 14.38
C VAL A 100 27.11 -8.17 13.87
N HIS A 101 26.44 -9.01 14.65
CA HIS A 101 25.08 -9.46 14.36
C HIS A 101 24.06 -8.35 14.62
N LEU A 102 23.65 -7.65 13.57
CA LEU A 102 22.67 -6.55 13.65
C LEU A 102 21.21 -6.99 13.47
N ASP A 103 20.95 -8.29 13.22
CA ASP A 103 19.58 -8.79 13.07
C ASP A 103 18.66 -8.41 14.25
N PRO A 104 19.07 -8.53 15.54
CA PRO A 104 18.22 -8.14 16.65
C PRO A 104 17.87 -6.65 16.65
N LEU A 105 18.82 -5.80 16.22
CA LEU A 105 18.61 -4.36 16.11
C LEU A 105 17.54 -4.06 15.06
N PHE A 106 17.67 -4.62 13.86
CA PHE A 106 16.71 -4.41 12.78
C PHE A 106 15.33 -4.97 13.12
N ILE A 107 15.25 -6.15 13.73
CA ILE A 107 13.98 -6.73 14.18
C ILE A 107 13.31 -5.79 15.19
N ALA A 108 14.04 -5.26 16.17
CA ALA A 108 13.49 -4.34 17.16
C ALA A 108 13.03 -3.02 16.51
N LEU A 109 13.83 -2.49 15.59
CA LEU A 109 13.53 -1.25 14.88
C LEU A 109 12.28 -1.38 14.00
N TRP A 110 12.17 -2.46 13.23
CA TRP A 110 10.98 -2.76 12.42
C TRP A 110 9.72 -2.90 13.28
N LYS A 111 9.80 -3.65 14.38
CA LYS A 111 8.69 -3.77 15.34
C LYS A 111 8.25 -2.41 15.87
N HIS A 112 9.20 -1.56 16.25
CA HIS A 112 8.93 -0.24 16.78
C HIS A 112 8.24 0.65 15.73
N VAL A 113 8.78 0.71 14.51
CA VAL A 113 8.24 1.54 13.44
C VAL A 113 6.83 1.10 13.05
N LEU A 114 6.61 -0.20 12.85
CA LEU A 114 5.28 -0.74 12.50
C LEU A 114 4.27 -0.49 13.61
N LEU A 115 4.66 -0.69 14.88
CA LEU A 115 3.78 -0.43 16.02
C LEU A 115 3.37 1.05 16.09
N ILE A 116 4.32 1.97 15.90
CA ILE A 116 4.03 3.40 15.91
C ILE A 116 3.07 3.76 14.77
N GLU A 117 3.31 3.28 13.55
CA GLU A 117 2.43 3.63 12.43
C GLU A 117 1.02 3.07 12.58
N VAL A 118 0.87 1.86 13.13
CA VAL A 118 -0.46 1.31 13.45
C VAL A 118 -1.15 2.16 14.52
N ILE A 119 -0.46 2.54 15.60
CA ILE A 119 -1.06 3.35 16.68
C ILE A 119 -1.47 4.73 16.16
N LYS A 120 -0.58 5.42 15.43
CA LYS A 120 -0.88 6.74 14.86
C LYS A 120 -2.12 6.69 13.98
N ASN A 121 -2.17 5.76 13.03
CA ASN A 121 -3.30 5.61 12.11
C ASN A 121 -4.58 5.19 12.83
N ARG A 122 -4.50 4.29 13.82
CA ARG A 122 -5.68 3.79 14.53
C ARG A 122 -6.31 4.81 15.47
N TYR A 123 -5.49 5.64 16.11
CA TYR A 123 -5.92 6.57 17.16
C TYR A 123 -5.81 8.04 16.76
N HIS A 124 -5.45 8.35 15.51
CA HIS A 124 -5.24 9.70 14.98
C HIS A 124 -4.29 10.54 15.85
N VAL A 125 -3.20 9.91 16.30
CA VAL A 125 -2.21 10.52 17.20
C VAL A 125 -1.19 11.30 16.38
N ASP A 126 -1.69 12.34 15.74
CA ASP A 126 -0.96 13.06 14.69
C ASP A 126 -0.30 14.35 15.23
N SER A 127 -0.71 14.80 16.42
CA SER A 127 -0.19 16.00 17.08
C SER A 127 0.56 15.71 18.39
N PRO A 128 1.50 16.60 18.79
CA PRO A 128 2.15 16.50 20.10
C PRO A 128 1.17 16.60 21.28
N GLU A 129 0.02 17.26 21.11
CA GLU A 129 -1.04 17.28 22.13
C GLU A 129 -1.81 15.95 22.14
N ALA A 130 -2.15 15.40 20.97
CA ALA A 130 -2.82 14.10 20.85
C ALA A 130 -1.98 12.97 21.47
N LYS A 131 -0.64 13.02 21.30
CA LYS A 131 0.29 12.10 21.95
C LYS A 131 0.22 12.14 23.47
N ARG A 132 0.20 13.34 24.05
CA ARG A 132 0.12 13.52 25.50
C ARG A 132 -1.21 13.03 26.04
N ASN A 133 -2.31 13.35 25.37
CA ASN A 133 -3.65 12.92 25.77
C ASN A 133 -3.82 11.40 25.66
N PHE A 134 -3.24 10.75 24.64
CA PHE A 134 -3.28 9.30 24.51
C PHE A 134 -2.54 8.59 25.64
N VAL A 135 -1.30 9.03 25.95
CA VAL A 135 -0.48 8.41 27.02
C VAL A 135 -1.08 8.64 28.41
N GLN A 136 -1.79 9.76 28.63
CA GLN A 136 -2.45 10.06 29.91
C GLN A 136 -3.77 9.31 30.12
N ASN A 137 -4.43 8.87 29.06
CA ASN A 137 -5.72 8.16 29.11
C ASN A 137 -5.57 6.64 28.92
N LEU A 138 -4.33 6.13 28.90
CA LEU A 138 -4.01 4.71 28.91
C LEU A 138 -4.09 4.15 30.35
#